data_AF-A0A1Y4RG07-F1
#
_entry.id   AF-A0A1Y4RG07-F1
#
_cell.length_a   1.000
_cell.length_b   1.000
_cell.length_c   1.000
_cell.angle_alpha   90.00
_cell.angle_beta   90.00
_cell.angle_gamma   90.00
#
_symmetry.space_group_name_H-M   'P 1'
#
loop_
_entity.id
_entity.type
_entity.pdbx_description
1 polymer ?
#
loop_
_entity_poly.entity_id
_entity_poly.type
_entity_poly.pdbx_seq_one_letter_code
_entity_poly.pdbx_strand_id
1 'polypeptide(L)'
;MALIFPKDYDPKLSIRQTQEAIKYIRDTFQKEFGKEMNLERISAPLFVPKSSGLNDDLNGVERPVAFDMAAIPAETVEVVQSLAKWKRMALKEYGFQVGEGLYTNMNAIRRDEELDNLHSVYVDQWDWEKVIRKEDRNLETLQDTVRNIFKIIKHMQHEVWYKYPDAVNHLPKDITFVTTQELEDRWPDKTPKEREDLICREHGCVFLMQIGDKLASGERHDGRAPDYDDWALNGDILFWFEPLQRALEISSMGIRVDETSLHEQLVKAGCLEREKLPYHRMLLDGELPYTIGGGIGQSRLCMLLLCRAHIGEVQASIWPEGMREECASHDIFLL
;
A
#
# COMPACT_ATOMS: atom_id res chain seq x y z
N MET A 1 18.02 -1.43 6.20
CA MET A 1 18.65 -2.33 5.18
C MET A 1 19.81 -1.64 4.47
N ALA A 2 20.75 -2.37 3.85
CA ALA A 2 21.81 -1.78 3.02
C ALA A 2 21.30 -1.41 1.62
N LEU A 3 21.84 -0.35 1.01
CA LEU A 3 21.51 0.06 -0.36
C LEU A 3 21.96 -1.02 -1.36
N ILE A 4 21.15 -1.22 -2.38
CA ILE A 4 21.43 -2.12 -3.51
C ILE A 4 21.70 -1.26 -4.74
N PHE A 5 22.86 -1.51 -5.38
CA PHE A 5 23.26 -0.84 -6.62
C PHE A 5 23.19 -1.85 -7.78
N PRO A 6 22.25 -1.69 -8.73
CA PRO A 6 22.18 -2.58 -9.88
C PRO A 6 23.47 -2.49 -10.69
N LYS A 7 23.93 -3.64 -11.17
CA LYS A 7 25.08 -3.69 -12.07
C LYS A 7 24.69 -3.05 -13.40
N ASP A 8 25.57 -2.18 -13.92
CA ASP A 8 25.37 -1.50 -15.21
C ASP A 8 24.05 -0.68 -15.25
N TYR A 9 23.66 -0.07 -14.13
CA TYR A 9 22.48 0.80 -14.04
C TYR A 9 22.58 1.98 -15.01
N ASP A 10 21.53 2.18 -15.83
CA ASP A 10 21.46 3.26 -16.81
C ASP A 10 20.06 3.90 -16.80
N PRO A 11 19.88 5.02 -16.07
CA PRO A 11 18.61 5.73 -16.02
C PRO A 11 18.29 6.39 -17.38
N LYS A 12 17.42 5.73 -18.16
CA LYS A 12 17.11 6.09 -19.56
C LYS A 12 16.48 7.46 -19.78
N LEU A 13 15.90 8.06 -18.74
CA LEU A 13 15.32 9.41 -18.81
C LEU A 13 16.11 10.36 -17.92
N SER A 14 16.38 11.55 -18.45
CA SER A 14 16.90 12.68 -17.66
C SER A 14 15.95 13.06 -16.53
N ILE A 15 16.44 13.77 -15.51
CA ILE A 15 15.64 14.23 -14.37
C ILE A 15 14.33 14.92 -14.80
N ARG A 16 14.41 15.81 -15.80
CA ARG A 16 13.23 16.53 -16.31
C ARG A 16 12.24 15.60 -17.01
N GLN A 17 12.72 14.68 -17.85
CA GLN A 17 11.87 13.69 -18.50
C GLN A 17 11.24 12.73 -17.49
N THR A 18 11.96 12.37 -16.42
CA THR A 18 11.43 11.58 -15.31
C THR A 18 10.26 12.30 -14.63
N GLN A 19 10.37 13.61 -14.36
CA GLN A 19 9.25 14.41 -13.83
C GLN A 19 8.04 14.42 -14.77
N GLU A 20 8.25 14.57 -16.08
CA GLU A 20 7.20 14.50 -17.09
C GLU A 20 6.54 13.11 -17.15
N ALA A 21 7.32 12.04 -16.97
CA ALA A 21 6.85 10.66 -16.92
C ALA A 21 6.04 10.37 -15.64
N ILE A 22 6.53 10.80 -14.46
CA ILE A 22 5.82 10.66 -13.18
C ILE A 22 4.45 11.34 -13.26
N LYS A 23 4.39 12.58 -13.75
CA LYS A 23 3.12 13.29 -13.93
C LYS A 23 2.17 12.51 -14.84
N TYR A 24 2.66 12.05 -15.99
CA TYR A 24 1.85 11.29 -16.94
C TYR A 24 1.31 9.99 -16.35
N ILE A 25 2.15 9.23 -15.65
CA ILE A 25 1.75 7.98 -14.97
C ILE A 25 0.67 8.28 -13.95
N ARG A 26 0.88 9.29 -13.09
CA ARG A 26 -0.05 9.58 -12.00
C ARG A 26 -1.41 10.05 -12.51
N ASP A 27 -1.43 10.99 -13.44
CA ASP A 27 -2.65 11.55 -14.02
C ASP A 27 -3.46 10.48 -14.79
N THR A 28 -2.78 9.59 -15.51
CA THR A 28 -3.43 8.56 -16.32
C THR A 28 -3.92 7.42 -15.44
N PHE A 29 -3.08 6.91 -14.53
CA PHE A 29 -3.46 5.82 -13.64
C PHE A 29 -4.68 6.19 -12.79
N GLN A 30 -4.70 7.37 -12.16
CA GLN A 30 -5.83 7.75 -11.31
C GLN A 30 -7.16 7.86 -12.08
N LYS A 31 -7.10 8.25 -13.36
CA LYS A 31 -8.29 8.35 -14.22
C LYS A 31 -8.81 6.96 -14.60
N GLU A 32 -7.94 6.09 -15.07
CA GLU A 32 -8.31 4.72 -15.45
C GLU A 32 -8.73 3.91 -14.22
N PHE A 33 -8.01 4.07 -13.11
CA PHE A 33 -8.35 3.44 -11.83
C PHE A 33 -9.73 3.85 -11.34
N GLY A 34 -10.05 5.15 -11.33
CA GLY A 34 -11.39 5.63 -10.97
C GLY A 34 -12.49 5.05 -11.86
N LYS A 35 -12.27 5.02 -13.17
CA LYS A 35 -13.24 4.51 -14.14
C LYS A 35 -13.47 3.01 -14.00
N GLU A 36 -12.41 2.21 -14.00
CA GLU A 36 -12.50 0.74 -14.03
C GLU A 36 -12.93 0.14 -12.68
N MET A 37 -12.77 0.88 -11.59
CA MET A 37 -13.14 0.45 -10.23
C MET A 37 -14.42 1.11 -9.71
N ASN A 38 -15.05 1.99 -10.50
CA ASN A 38 -16.19 2.83 -10.10
C ASN A 38 -15.92 3.65 -8.82
N LEU A 39 -14.79 4.36 -8.83
CA LEU A 39 -14.31 5.17 -7.72
C LEU A 39 -14.30 6.65 -8.07
N GLU A 40 -14.84 7.48 -7.18
CA GLU A 40 -14.78 8.93 -7.26
C GLU A 40 -13.52 9.47 -6.57
N ARG A 41 -12.88 10.49 -7.16
CA ARG A 41 -11.75 11.17 -6.51
C ARG A 41 -12.26 12.14 -5.45
N ILE A 42 -11.97 11.88 -4.19
CA ILE A 42 -12.38 12.71 -3.06
C ILE A 42 -11.18 13.39 -2.40
N SER A 43 -11.41 14.52 -1.73
CA SER A 43 -10.37 15.22 -0.96
C SER A 43 -10.07 14.47 0.35
N ALA A 44 -8.80 14.16 0.60
CA ALA A 44 -8.36 13.54 1.84
C ALA A 44 -7.99 14.55 2.94
N PRO A 45 -8.20 14.21 4.22
CA PRO A 45 -7.54 14.91 5.31
C PRO A 45 -6.04 14.57 5.32
N LEU A 46 -5.21 15.58 5.60
CA LEU A 46 -3.78 15.38 5.87
C LEU A 46 -3.53 15.00 7.34
N PHE A 47 -4.48 15.31 8.22
CA PHE A 47 -4.37 15.11 9.65
C PHE A 47 -5.74 14.86 10.28
N VAL A 48 -5.76 14.13 11.39
CA VAL A 48 -6.98 13.76 12.12
C VAL A 48 -6.76 13.93 13.63
N PRO A 49 -7.83 14.17 14.42
CA PRO A 49 -7.72 14.16 15.88
C PRO A 49 -7.30 12.78 16.36
N LYS A 50 -6.34 12.70 17.27
CA LYS A 50 -5.87 11.44 17.86
C LYS A 50 -7.02 10.67 18.52
N SER A 51 -7.89 11.40 19.21
CA SER A 51 -9.05 10.85 19.92
C SER A 51 -10.08 10.16 19.02
N SER A 52 -10.05 10.39 17.69
CA SER A 52 -11.01 9.83 16.73
C SER A 52 -10.84 8.32 16.50
N GLY A 53 -9.63 7.79 16.69
CA GLY A 53 -9.29 6.41 16.31
C GLY A 53 -9.16 6.19 14.80
N LEU A 54 -9.14 7.25 13.98
CA LEU A 54 -9.09 7.16 12.51
C LEU A 54 -7.68 7.02 11.95
N ASN A 55 -6.66 7.49 12.67
CA ASN A 55 -5.28 7.34 12.20
C ASN A 55 -4.87 5.86 12.20
N ASP A 56 -4.07 5.49 11.22
CA ASP A 56 -3.50 4.15 11.13
C ASP A 56 -2.33 4.02 12.12
N ASP A 57 -2.42 3.02 13.00
CA ASP A 57 -1.40 2.73 14.00
C ASP A 57 -0.28 1.84 13.43
N LEU A 58 -0.36 1.39 12.17
CA LEU A 58 0.55 0.46 11.53
C LEU A 58 0.79 -0.80 12.40
N ASN A 59 2.01 -1.02 12.90
CA ASN A 59 2.34 -2.14 13.78
C ASN A 59 2.19 -1.78 15.27
N GLY A 60 1.81 -0.54 15.58
CA GLY A 60 1.61 -0.03 16.94
C GLY A 60 2.89 0.49 17.62
N VAL A 61 4.01 0.55 16.90
CA VAL A 61 5.30 1.02 17.42
C VAL A 61 5.75 2.33 16.77
N GLU A 62 5.30 2.58 15.54
CA GLU A 62 5.62 3.75 14.73
C GLU A 62 4.94 5.00 15.28
N ARG A 63 5.68 6.10 15.40
CA ARG A 63 5.15 7.34 15.96
C ARG A 63 4.66 8.27 14.85
N PRO A 64 3.39 8.71 14.87
CA PRO A 64 2.92 9.73 13.95
C PRO A 64 3.54 11.11 14.27
N VAL A 65 3.54 12.00 13.27
CA VAL A 65 3.86 13.42 13.50
C VAL A 65 2.65 14.08 14.15
N ALA A 66 2.83 14.64 15.35
CA ALA A 66 1.75 15.25 16.13
C ALA A 66 1.97 16.75 16.36
N PHE A 67 0.89 17.51 16.44
CA PHE A 67 0.88 18.94 16.73
C PHE A 67 -0.42 19.38 17.43
N ASP A 68 -0.42 20.57 18.02
CA ASP A 68 -1.61 21.21 18.60
C ASP A 68 -2.25 22.23 17.65
N MET A 69 -3.57 22.38 17.74
CA MET A 69 -4.31 23.40 17.00
C MET A 69 -4.79 24.50 17.95
N ALA A 70 -4.41 25.75 17.67
CA ALA A 70 -4.85 26.90 18.47
C ALA A 70 -6.38 27.02 18.62
N ALA A 71 -7.13 26.56 17.61
CA ALA A 71 -8.59 26.59 17.61
C ALA A 71 -9.24 25.46 18.44
N ILE A 72 -8.50 24.39 18.76
CA ILE A 72 -8.99 23.23 19.51
C ILE A 72 -7.98 22.93 20.63
N PRO A 73 -7.98 23.76 21.70
CA PRO A 73 -7.04 23.57 22.80
C PRO A 73 -7.24 22.20 23.46
N ALA A 74 -6.14 21.59 23.90
CA ALA A 74 -6.09 20.28 24.56
C ALA A 74 -6.46 19.05 23.70
N GLU A 75 -6.57 19.20 22.38
CA GLU A 75 -6.63 18.07 21.44
C GLU A 75 -5.30 17.89 20.72
N THR A 76 -4.84 16.64 20.59
CA THR A 76 -3.66 16.31 19.79
C THR A 76 -4.10 15.92 18.40
N VAL A 77 -3.53 16.59 17.39
CA VAL A 77 -3.78 16.29 15.99
C VAL A 77 -2.56 15.57 15.42
N GLU A 78 -2.81 14.52 14.65
CA GLU A 78 -1.76 13.68 14.08
C GLU A 78 -1.85 13.71 12.55
N VAL A 79 -0.70 13.88 11.88
CA VAL A 79 -0.57 13.63 10.44
C VAL A 79 -0.88 12.17 10.18
N VAL A 80 -1.69 11.91 9.15
CA VAL A 80 -2.14 10.55 8.84
C VAL A 80 -0.96 9.67 8.43
N GLN A 81 -0.89 8.44 8.94
CA GLN A 81 0.05 7.42 8.45
C GLN A 81 -0.53 6.62 7.27
N SER A 82 -1.86 6.55 7.22
CA SER A 82 -2.70 5.97 6.16
C SER A 82 -4.15 6.40 6.42
N LEU A 83 -5.02 6.36 5.40
CA LEU A 83 -6.44 6.68 5.55
C LEU A 83 -7.32 5.43 5.62
N ALA A 84 -6.73 4.25 5.91
CA ALA A 84 -7.42 2.96 5.90
C ALA A 84 -8.79 2.98 6.62
N LYS A 85 -8.86 3.55 7.83
CA LYS A 85 -10.11 3.67 8.60
C LYS A 85 -10.98 4.84 8.16
N TRP A 86 -10.37 5.98 7.81
CA TRP A 86 -11.08 7.18 7.37
C TRP A 86 -11.94 6.94 6.12
N LYS A 87 -11.41 6.24 5.11
CA LYS A 87 -12.13 6.03 3.85
C LYS A 87 -13.47 5.33 4.05
N ARG A 88 -13.52 4.33 4.95
CA ARG A 88 -14.76 3.61 5.26
C ARG A 88 -15.80 4.50 5.95
N MET A 89 -15.38 5.41 6.82
CA MET A 89 -16.28 6.41 7.38
C MET A 89 -16.77 7.39 6.32
N ALA A 90 -15.88 7.87 5.45
CA ALA A 90 -16.23 8.79 4.37
C ALA A 90 -17.28 8.19 3.42
N LEU A 91 -17.19 6.90 3.09
CA LEU A 91 -18.21 6.22 2.29
C LEU A 91 -19.61 6.28 2.94
N LYS A 92 -19.71 6.09 4.27
CA LYS A 92 -20.96 6.24 5.01
C LYS A 92 -21.45 7.68 4.99
N GLU A 93 -20.59 8.62 5.39
CA GLU A 93 -20.94 10.04 5.56
C GLU A 93 -21.39 10.68 4.25
N TYR A 94 -20.78 10.28 3.13
CA TYR A 94 -21.06 10.85 1.81
C TYR A 94 -22.14 10.07 1.06
N GLY A 95 -22.64 8.96 1.61
CA GLY A 95 -23.79 8.23 1.09
C GLY A 95 -23.50 7.36 -0.13
N PHE A 96 -22.29 6.80 -0.24
CA PHE A 96 -21.92 5.87 -1.31
C PHE A 96 -22.72 4.57 -1.23
N GLN A 97 -23.15 4.06 -2.39
CA GLN A 97 -23.94 2.84 -2.53
C GLN A 97 -23.07 1.63 -2.88
N VAL A 98 -23.65 0.43 -2.78
CA VAL A 98 -22.99 -0.83 -3.15
C VAL A 98 -22.43 -0.76 -4.58
N GLY A 99 -21.15 -1.09 -4.73
CA GLY A 99 -20.42 -1.04 -6.00
C GLY A 99 -19.81 0.32 -6.31
N GLU A 100 -20.13 1.36 -5.55
CA GLU A 100 -19.49 2.67 -5.62
C GLU A 100 -18.37 2.77 -4.58
N GLY A 101 -17.39 3.63 -4.85
CA GLY A 101 -16.31 3.86 -3.92
C GLY A 101 -15.61 5.19 -4.14
N LEU A 102 -14.54 5.39 -3.38
CA LEU A 102 -13.70 6.57 -3.47
C LEU A 102 -12.23 6.19 -3.63
N TYR A 103 -11.46 7.11 -4.17
CA TYR A 103 -10.01 7.11 -4.00
C TYR A 103 -9.52 8.53 -3.69
N THR A 104 -8.34 8.61 -3.10
CA THR A 104 -7.67 9.87 -2.81
C THR A 104 -6.17 9.76 -3.03
N ASN A 105 -5.55 10.90 -3.29
CA ASN A 105 -4.09 11.01 -3.35
C ASN A 105 -3.61 11.28 -1.91
N MET A 106 -3.36 10.20 -1.18
CA MET A 106 -2.91 10.24 0.20
C MET A 106 -1.41 10.56 0.26
N ASN A 107 -1.03 11.41 1.21
CA ASN A 107 0.35 11.73 1.54
C ASN A 107 0.53 11.56 3.04
N ALA A 108 1.55 10.80 3.45
CA ALA A 108 1.86 10.50 4.83
C ALA A 108 3.34 10.74 5.13
N ILE A 109 3.64 10.94 6.41
CA ILE A 109 5.01 11.03 6.93
C ILE A 109 5.25 9.86 7.88
N ARG A 110 6.05 8.88 7.44
CA ARG A 110 6.50 7.74 8.25
C ARG A 110 7.89 8.02 8.80
N ARG A 111 7.94 8.80 9.87
CA ARG A 111 9.19 9.34 10.43
C ARG A 111 10.15 8.30 11.03
N ASP A 112 9.64 7.12 11.37
CA ASP A 112 10.42 6.04 11.99
C ASP A 112 10.80 4.95 10.96
N GLU A 113 10.60 5.21 9.67
CA GLU A 113 10.92 4.31 8.55
C GLU A 113 12.43 4.12 8.39
N GLU A 114 12.87 2.88 8.14
CA GLU A 114 14.23 2.60 7.71
C GLU A 114 14.38 2.93 6.21
N LEU A 115 15.22 3.92 5.89
CA LEU A 115 15.43 4.35 4.51
C LEU A 115 16.27 3.34 3.72
N ASP A 116 15.80 2.95 2.55
CA ASP A 116 16.50 2.12 1.56
C ASP A 116 15.99 2.42 0.14
N ASN A 117 16.36 1.57 -0.83
CA ASN A 117 15.90 1.69 -2.22
C ASN A 117 14.37 1.79 -2.39
N LEU A 118 13.59 1.19 -1.49
CA LEU A 118 12.13 1.04 -1.57
C LEU A 118 11.36 1.87 -0.54
N HIS A 119 12.04 2.40 0.48
CA HIS A 119 11.44 3.03 1.66
C HIS A 119 11.89 4.48 1.83
N SER A 120 10.91 5.36 2.05
CA SER A 120 11.07 6.79 2.25
C SER A 120 10.22 7.24 3.43
N VAL A 121 10.66 8.27 4.16
CA VAL A 121 9.82 8.91 5.17
C VAL A 121 8.58 9.57 4.57
N TYR A 122 8.60 9.91 3.28
CA TYR A 122 7.43 10.39 2.56
C TYR A 122 6.76 9.21 1.86
N VAL A 123 5.48 8.98 2.16
CA VAL A 123 4.67 7.93 1.56
C VAL A 123 3.52 8.56 0.79
N ASP A 124 3.36 8.19 -0.48
CA ASP A 124 2.24 8.60 -1.32
C ASP A 124 1.48 7.40 -1.89
N GLN A 125 0.15 7.44 -1.80
CA GLN A 125 -0.71 6.34 -2.26
C GLN A 125 -1.94 6.84 -3.02
N TRP A 126 -2.41 6.03 -3.96
CA TRP A 126 -3.84 6.01 -4.30
C TRP A 126 -4.51 5.17 -3.24
N ASP A 127 -5.06 5.84 -2.24
CA ASP A 127 -5.74 5.18 -1.13
C ASP A 127 -7.23 5.11 -1.46
N TRP A 128 -7.78 3.90 -1.52
CA TRP A 128 -9.09 3.66 -2.12
C TRP A 128 -9.97 2.69 -1.33
N GLU A 129 -11.27 2.80 -1.48
CA GLU A 129 -12.26 2.03 -0.73
C GLU A 129 -13.56 1.91 -1.55
N LYS A 130 -14.20 0.75 -1.55
CA LYS A 130 -15.43 0.48 -2.30
C LYS A 130 -16.44 -0.25 -1.42
N VAL A 131 -17.70 0.16 -1.47
CA VAL A 131 -18.81 -0.49 -0.77
C VAL A 131 -19.13 -1.82 -1.44
N ILE A 132 -19.23 -2.89 -0.65
CA ILE A 132 -19.62 -4.23 -1.08
C ILE A 132 -20.81 -4.73 -0.26
N ARG A 133 -21.46 -5.80 -0.70
CA ARG A 133 -22.48 -6.45 0.13
C ARG A 133 -21.83 -7.35 1.17
N LYS A 134 -22.58 -7.73 2.20
CA LYS A 134 -22.08 -8.64 3.23
C LYS A 134 -21.74 -10.01 2.65
N GLU A 135 -22.54 -10.50 1.72
CA GLU A 135 -22.33 -11.78 1.02
C GLU A 135 -21.11 -11.78 0.09
N ASP A 136 -20.65 -10.60 -0.34
CA ASP A 136 -19.45 -10.44 -1.18
C ASP A 136 -18.16 -10.50 -0.35
N ARG A 137 -18.25 -10.72 0.97
CA ARG A 137 -17.09 -10.96 1.86
C ARG A 137 -16.51 -12.36 1.65
N ASN A 138 -15.90 -12.60 0.50
CA ASN A 138 -15.39 -13.90 0.13
C ASN A 138 -14.11 -13.79 -0.73
N LEU A 139 -13.40 -14.91 -0.84
CA LEU A 139 -12.14 -14.99 -1.55
C LEU A 139 -12.27 -14.66 -3.05
N GLU A 140 -13.39 -15.04 -3.68
CA GLU A 140 -13.64 -14.76 -5.10
C GLU A 140 -13.67 -13.24 -5.37
N THR A 141 -14.41 -12.49 -4.54
CA THR A 141 -14.48 -11.03 -4.62
C THR A 141 -13.12 -10.36 -4.45
N LEU A 142 -12.31 -10.84 -3.49
CA LEU A 142 -10.95 -10.35 -3.27
C LEU A 142 -10.09 -10.58 -4.52
N GLN A 143 -10.05 -11.82 -5.02
CA GLN A 143 -9.21 -12.19 -6.16
C GLN A 143 -9.63 -11.48 -7.45
N ASP A 144 -10.94 -11.32 -7.70
CA ASP A 144 -11.44 -10.61 -8.87
C ASP A 144 -11.10 -9.12 -8.83
N THR A 145 -11.19 -8.51 -7.65
CA THR A 145 -10.77 -7.12 -7.44
C THR A 145 -9.27 -6.98 -7.73
N VAL A 146 -8.44 -7.88 -7.22
CA VAL A 146 -6.99 -7.90 -7.49
C VAL A 146 -6.68 -8.08 -8.98
N ARG A 147 -7.37 -9.01 -9.66
CA ARG A 147 -7.22 -9.19 -11.12
C ARG A 147 -7.56 -7.91 -11.88
N ASN A 148 -8.58 -7.17 -11.45
CA ASN A 148 -8.93 -5.90 -12.09
C ASN A 148 -7.83 -4.84 -11.87
N ILE A 149 -7.32 -4.70 -10.66
CA ILE A 149 -6.21 -3.78 -10.34
C ILE A 149 -4.97 -4.11 -11.16
N PHE A 150 -4.62 -5.41 -11.25
CA PHE A 150 -3.51 -5.87 -12.07
C PHE A 150 -3.70 -5.52 -13.56
N LYS A 151 -4.92 -5.69 -14.11
CA LYS A 151 -5.23 -5.28 -15.50
C LYS A 151 -5.03 -3.78 -15.72
N ILE A 152 -5.41 -2.94 -14.77
CA ILE A 152 -5.21 -1.48 -14.83
C ILE A 152 -3.71 -1.15 -14.81
N ILE A 153 -2.93 -1.79 -13.94
CA ILE A 153 -1.46 -1.64 -13.90
C ILE A 153 -0.83 -2.08 -15.23
N LYS A 154 -1.27 -3.21 -15.80
CA LYS A 154 -0.82 -3.69 -17.12
C LYS A 154 -1.18 -2.73 -18.25
N HIS A 155 -2.37 -2.14 -18.21
CA HIS A 155 -2.74 -1.11 -19.16
C HIS A 155 -1.81 0.11 -19.06
N MET A 156 -1.51 0.57 -17.84
CA MET A 156 -0.55 1.66 -17.64
C MET A 156 0.86 1.32 -18.13
N GLN A 157 1.31 0.08 -18.00
CA GLN A 157 2.57 -0.35 -18.60
C GLN A 157 2.59 -0.14 -20.12
N HIS A 158 1.48 -0.43 -20.83
CA HIS A 158 1.40 -0.18 -22.27
C HIS A 158 1.41 1.31 -22.62
N GLU A 159 0.71 2.13 -21.84
CA GLU A 159 0.71 3.60 -21.98
C GLU A 159 2.12 4.18 -21.79
N VAL A 160 2.84 3.73 -20.75
CA VAL A 160 4.23 4.14 -20.50
C VAL A 160 5.15 3.65 -21.62
N TRP A 161 5.00 2.41 -22.08
CA TRP A 161 5.80 1.88 -23.18
C TRP A 161 5.64 2.70 -24.47
N TYR A 162 4.41 3.10 -24.80
CA TYR A 162 4.15 3.90 -26.00
C TYR A 162 4.85 5.27 -25.95
N LYS A 163 4.90 5.89 -24.77
CA LYS A 163 5.46 7.24 -24.60
C LYS A 163 6.96 7.26 -24.27
N TYR A 164 7.44 6.26 -23.54
CA TYR A 164 8.81 6.14 -23.03
C TYR A 164 9.35 4.71 -23.27
N PRO A 165 9.47 4.28 -24.55
CA PRO A 165 9.76 2.88 -24.89
C PRO A 165 11.09 2.37 -24.35
N ASP A 166 12.09 3.25 -24.22
CA ASP A 166 13.42 2.86 -23.72
C ASP A 166 13.46 2.71 -22.20
N ALA A 167 12.51 3.28 -21.46
CA ALA A 167 12.51 3.33 -19.99
C ALA A 167 11.51 2.39 -19.32
N VAL A 168 10.54 1.86 -20.08
CA VAL A 168 9.46 1.07 -19.49
C VAL A 168 9.96 -0.27 -18.96
N ASN A 169 9.44 -0.69 -17.82
CA ASN A 169 9.58 -2.05 -17.33
C ASN A 169 8.48 -2.96 -17.89
N HIS A 170 8.83 -4.12 -18.44
CA HIS A 170 7.87 -5.09 -18.95
C HIS A 170 7.37 -5.99 -17.82
N LEU A 171 6.11 -5.81 -17.43
CA LEU A 171 5.50 -6.58 -16.35
C LEU A 171 5.06 -7.98 -16.83
N PRO A 172 4.95 -8.95 -15.92
CA PRO A 172 4.41 -10.29 -16.19
C PRO A 172 3.03 -10.27 -16.87
N LYS A 173 2.63 -11.40 -17.46
CA LYS A 173 1.33 -11.51 -18.15
C LYS A 173 0.17 -11.71 -17.20
N ASP A 174 0.40 -12.45 -16.13
CA ASP A 174 -0.61 -12.90 -15.17
C ASP A 174 -0.14 -12.62 -13.75
N ILE A 175 -1.09 -12.61 -12.82
CA ILE A 175 -0.84 -12.53 -11.37
C ILE A 175 -1.20 -13.87 -10.73
N THR A 176 -0.29 -14.39 -9.91
CA THR A 176 -0.46 -15.68 -9.21
C THR A 176 -0.96 -15.45 -7.78
N PHE A 177 -1.90 -16.26 -7.31
CA PHE A 177 -2.45 -16.17 -5.96
C PHE A 177 -1.81 -17.25 -5.09
N VAL A 178 -1.27 -16.85 -3.94
CA VAL A 178 -0.62 -17.75 -2.97
C VAL A 178 -0.84 -17.22 -1.57
N THR A 179 -0.93 -18.10 -0.58
CA THR A 179 -1.05 -17.72 0.84
C THR A 179 0.31 -17.69 1.52
N THR A 180 0.42 -16.91 2.59
CA THR A 180 1.58 -16.90 3.48
C THR A 180 1.92 -18.28 4.05
N GLN A 181 0.91 -19.09 4.38
CA GLN A 181 1.13 -20.46 4.86
C GLN A 181 1.69 -21.38 3.78
N GLU A 182 1.20 -21.31 2.54
CA GLU A 182 1.76 -22.09 1.42
C GLU A 182 3.24 -21.76 1.19
N LEU A 183 3.64 -20.49 1.36
CA LEU A 183 5.04 -20.10 1.28
C LEU A 183 5.88 -20.67 2.44
N GLU A 184 5.34 -20.68 3.66
CA GLU A 184 6.00 -21.28 4.82
C GLU A 184 6.17 -22.79 4.65
N ASP A 185 5.13 -23.49 4.20
CA ASP A 185 5.17 -24.94 3.99
C ASP A 185 6.19 -25.31 2.91
N ARG A 186 6.32 -24.48 1.86
CA ARG A 186 7.25 -24.71 0.76
C ARG A 186 8.71 -24.38 1.11
N TRP A 187 8.93 -23.33 1.90
CA TRP A 187 10.27 -22.86 2.29
C TRP A 187 10.36 -22.57 3.80
N PRO A 188 10.28 -23.63 4.64
CA PRO A 188 10.20 -23.48 6.09
C PRO A 188 11.48 -22.92 6.72
N ASP A 189 12.62 -23.06 6.04
CA ASP A 189 13.93 -22.58 6.48
C ASP A 189 14.26 -21.15 5.99
N LYS A 190 13.34 -20.50 5.27
CA LYS A 190 13.51 -19.15 4.74
C LYS A 190 12.73 -18.13 5.56
N THR A 191 13.26 -16.92 5.64
CA THR A 191 12.57 -15.76 6.23
C THR A 191 11.39 -15.31 5.34
N PRO A 192 10.39 -14.59 5.89
CA PRO A 192 9.26 -14.09 5.10
C PRO A 192 9.67 -13.33 3.82
N LYS A 193 10.66 -12.44 3.90
CA LYS A 193 11.14 -11.68 2.74
C LYS A 193 11.87 -12.56 1.71
N GLU A 194 12.64 -13.55 2.15
CA GLU A 194 13.23 -14.52 1.22
C GLU A 194 12.15 -15.35 0.50
N ARG A 195 11.06 -15.71 1.18
CA ARG A 195 9.92 -16.41 0.56
C ARG A 195 9.23 -15.54 -0.48
N GLU A 196 9.02 -14.26 -0.19
CA GLU A 196 8.51 -13.26 -1.14
C GLU A 196 9.40 -13.16 -2.39
N ASP A 197 10.71 -13.06 -2.21
CA ASP A 197 11.68 -12.99 -3.31
C ASP A 197 11.63 -14.26 -4.18
N LEU A 198 11.62 -15.44 -3.56
CA LEU A 198 11.59 -16.73 -4.25
C LEU A 198 10.33 -16.90 -5.10
N ILE A 199 9.14 -16.61 -4.54
CA ILE A 199 7.89 -16.77 -5.29
C ILE A 199 7.74 -15.71 -6.38
N CYS A 200 8.17 -14.47 -6.12
CA CYS A 200 8.17 -13.41 -7.12
C CYS A 200 9.11 -13.77 -8.27
N ARG A 201 10.30 -14.28 -7.98
CA ARG A 201 11.25 -14.70 -9.02
C ARG A 201 10.69 -15.80 -9.92
N GLU A 202 9.87 -16.69 -9.38
CA GLU A 202 9.26 -17.80 -10.14
C GLU A 202 8.07 -17.36 -11.00
N HIS A 203 7.18 -16.51 -10.46
CA HIS A 203 5.93 -16.13 -11.11
C HIS A 203 5.92 -14.72 -11.73
N GLY A 204 6.91 -13.90 -11.42
CA GLY A 204 7.03 -12.50 -11.80
C GLY A 204 6.10 -11.57 -11.02
N CYS A 205 4.83 -11.93 -10.81
CA CYS A 205 3.87 -11.15 -10.03
C CYS A 205 2.95 -12.07 -9.21
N VAL A 206 2.81 -11.76 -7.94
CA VAL A 206 1.98 -12.51 -7.00
C VAL A 206 1.07 -11.60 -6.20
N PHE A 207 -0.10 -12.11 -5.84
CA PHE A 207 -0.90 -11.61 -4.74
C PHE A 207 -0.69 -12.55 -3.55
N LEU A 208 0.07 -12.09 -2.57
CA LEU A 208 0.37 -12.83 -1.36
C LEU A 208 -0.74 -12.60 -0.33
N MET A 209 -1.53 -13.63 -0.08
CA MET A 209 -2.76 -13.56 0.72
C MET A 209 -2.52 -13.94 2.19
N GLN A 210 -3.43 -13.47 3.04
CA GLN A 210 -3.51 -13.84 4.46
C GLN A 210 -2.33 -13.34 5.30
N ILE A 211 -2.12 -12.03 5.29
CA ILE A 211 -1.03 -11.38 6.02
C ILE A 211 -1.57 -10.77 7.32
N GLY A 212 -1.00 -11.19 8.46
CA GLY A 212 -1.24 -10.60 9.77
C GLY A 212 -1.40 -11.62 10.89
N ASP A 213 -2.04 -12.76 10.63
CA ASP A 213 -2.20 -13.81 11.63
C ASP A 213 -0.92 -14.66 11.79
N LYS A 214 -0.84 -15.42 12.88
CA LYS A 214 0.23 -16.38 13.11
C LYS A 214 0.08 -17.57 12.16
N LEU A 215 1.19 -17.97 11.56
CA LEU A 215 1.32 -19.18 10.76
C LEU A 215 1.47 -20.41 11.67
N ALA A 216 1.54 -21.60 11.08
CA ALA A 216 1.73 -22.86 11.80
C ALA A 216 3.00 -22.88 12.67
N SER A 217 4.03 -22.12 12.28
CA SER A 217 5.25 -21.91 13.07
C SER A 217 5.02 -21.13 14.39
N GLY A 218 3.89 -20.43 14.54
CA GLY A 218 3.61 -19.52 15.63
C GLY A 218 4.09 -18.08 15.39
N GLU A 219 4.84 -17.87 14.31
CA GLU A 219 5.32 -16.56 13.85
C GLU A 219 4.39 -15.99 12.78
N ARG A 220 4.40 -14.66 12.61
CA ARG A 220 3.65 -13.98 11.54
C ARG A 220 4.52 -13.89 10.29
N HIS A 221 3.90 -13.88 9.10
CA HIS A 221 4.61 -13.54 7.87
C HIS A 221 5.07 -12.07 7.88
N ASP A 222 4.16 -11.16 8.16
CA ASP A 222 4.43 -9.73 8.34
C ASP A 222 3.41 -9.13 9.32
N GLY A 223 3.70 -7.95 9.83
CA GLY A 223 2.79 -7.18 10.67
C GLY A 223 1.58 -6.67 9.89
N ARG A 224 0.42 -6.61 10.56
CA ARG A 224 -0.79 -5.99 10.02
C ARG A 224 -1.65 -5.46 11.16
N ALA A 225 -2.22 -4.28 10.97
CA ALA A 225 -3.11 -3.72 11.98
C ALA A 225 -4.39 -4.58 12.09
N PRO A 226 -4.97 -4.70 13.29
CA PRO A 226 -6.12 -5.57 13.53
C PRO A 226 -7.47 -4.94 13.15
N ASP A 227 -7.51 -3.67 12.76
CA ASP A 227 -8.74 -2.86 12.79
C ASP A 227 -9.19 -2.27 11.45
N TYR A 228 -8.57 -2.69 10.34
CA TYR A 228 -9.09 -2.35 9.01
C TYR A 228 -9.21 -3.57 8.09
N ASP A 229 -8.19 -4.41 7.93
CA ASP A 229 -8.24 -5.58 7.04
C ASP A 229 -8.59 -6.86 7.79
N ASP A 230 -9.47 -7.66 7.20
CA ASP A 230 -9.69 -9.05 7.61
C ASP A 230 -8.48 -9.88 7.16
N TRP A 231 -7.69 -10.39 8.11
CA TRP A 231 -6.45 -11.13 7.85
C TRP A 231 -6.70 -12.44 7.10
N ALA A 232 -7.92 -12.94 7.02
CA ALA A 232 -8.25 -14.08 6.17
C ALA A 232 -8.56 -13.68 4.71
N LEU A 233 -8.84 -12.39 4.46
CA LEU A 233 -9.30 -11.83 3.19
C LEU A 233 -8.51 -10.58 2.78
N ASN A 234 -7.21 -10.59 3.00
CA ASN A 234 -6.29 -9.52 2.59
C ASN A 234 -5.07 -10.08 1.83
N GLY A 235 -4.22 -9.16 1.36
CA GLY A 235 -2.93 -9.51 0.80
C GLY A 235 -2.21 -8.34 0.15
N ASP A 236 -1.01 -8.65 -0.34
CA ASP A 236 -0.11 -7.70 -0.98
C ASP A 236 0.15 -8.05 -2.45
N ILE A 237 0.16 -7.06 -3.34
CA ILE A 237 0.59 -7.23 -4.74
C ILE A 237 2.09 -7.01 -4.82
N LEU A 238 2.83 -8.08 -5.11
CA LEU A 238 4.28 -8.08 -5.21
C LEU A 238 4.72 -8.34 -6.67
N PHE A 239 5.74 -7.62 -7.11
CA PHE A 239 6.41 -7.84 -8.40
C PHE A 239 7.87 -8.23 -8.17
N TRP A 240 8.38 -9.18 -8.95
CA TRP A 240 9.83 -9.35 -9.07
C TRP A 240 10.43 -8.13 -9.74
N PHE A 241 11.37 -7.47 -9.05
CA PHE A 241 11.98 -6.26 -9.53
C PHE A 241 13.44 -6.50 -9.92
N GLU A 242 13.64 -6.73 -11.22
CA GLU A 242 14.95 -7.05 -11.80
C GLU A 242 16.08 -6.09 -11.38
N PRO A 243 15.92 -4.75 -11.34
CA PRO A 243 17.02 -3.88 -10.92
C PRO A 243 17.58 -4.22 -9.54
N LEU A 244 16.73 -4.62 -8.59
CA LEU A 244 17.12 -4.87 -7.21
C LEU A 244 17.18 -6.37 -6.86
N GLN A 245 16.85 -7.25 -7.80
CA GLN A 245 16.80 -8.70 -7.62
C GLN A 245 16.01 -9.12 -6.37
N ARG A 246 14.85 -8.48 -6.16
CA ARG A 246 13.97 -8.72 -5.01
C ARG A 246 12.51 -8.41 -5.33
N ALA A 247 11.61 -8.83 -4.45
CA ALA A 247 10.20 -8.46 -4.48
C ALA A 247 10.02 -6.96 -4.19
N LEU A 248 9.18 -6.32 -4.99
CA LEU A 248 8.70 -4.96 -4.84
C LEU A 248 7.20 -4.98 -4.59
N GLU A 249 6.82 -4.59 -3.38
CA GLU A 249 5.42 -4.46 -2.97
C GLU A 249 4.80 -3.16 -3.51
N ILE A 250 3.75 -3.28 -4.31
CA ILE A 250 3.06 -2.15 -4.95
C ILE A 250 1.78 -1.76 -4.22
N SER A 251 1.11 -2.73 -3.61
CA SER A 251 -0.18 -2.51 -2.97
C SER A 251 -0.36 -3.43 -1.78
N SER A 252 -0.98 -2.90 -0.73
CA SER A 252 -1.64 -3.68 0.33
C SER A 252 -3.14 -3.44 0.27
N MET A 253 -3.92 -4.50 0.32
CA MET A 253 -5.37 -4.39 0.22
C MET A 253 -6.10 -5.59 0.84
N GLY A 254 -7.39 -5.41 1.11
CA GLY A 254 -8.22 -6.47 1.64
C GLY A 254 -9.68 -6.10 1.74
N ILE A 255 -10.49 -7.14 1.95
CA ILE A 255 -11.85 -6.98 2.44
C ILE A 255 -11.72 -6.56 3.91
N ARG A 256 -12.42 -5.49 4.27
CA ARG A 256 -12.25 -4.88 5.59
C ARG A 256 -12.80 -5.78 6.68
N VAL A 257 -12.39 -5.62 7.93
CA VAL A 257 -12.99 -6.35 9.07
C VAL A 257 -14.50 -6.11 9.16
N ASP A 258 -15.24 -7.13 9.54
CA ASP A 258 -16.61 -7.03 10.05
C ASP A 258 -16.62 -7.04 11.59
N GLU A 259 -17.80 -7.12 12.18
CA GLU A 259 -17.98 -7.06 13.63
C GLU A 259 -17.26 -8.21 14.34
N THR A 260 -17.33 -9.42 13.76
CA THR A 260 -16.73 -10.63 14.30
C THR A 260 -15.21 -10.60 14.17
N SER A 261 -14.71 -10.39 12.95
CA SER A 261 -13.27 -10.38 12.66
C SER A 261 -12.57 -9.22 13.36
N LEU A 262 -13.20 -8.06 13.52
CA LEU A 262 -12.63 -6.96 14.30
C LEU A 262 -12.36 -7.41 15.75
N HIS A 263 -13.37 -7.95 16.44
CA HIS A 263 -13.21 -8.39 17.82
C HIS A 263 -12.12 -9.46 17.95
N GLU A 264 -12.17 -10.50 17.11
CA GLU A 264 -11.20 -11.58 17.13
C GLU A 264 -9.76 -11.09 16.90
N GLN A 265 -9.55 -10.20 15.94
CA GLN A 265 -8.23 -9.65 15.64
C GLN A 265 -7.72 -8.72 16.75
N LEU A 266 -8.59 -7.91 17.37
CA LEU A 266 -8.22 -7.08 18.52
C LEU A 266 -7.81 -7.93 19.72
N VAL A 267 -8.50 -9.05 19.99
CA VAL A 267 -8.09 -10.03 21.02
C VAL A 267 -6.71 -10.59 20.68
N LYS A 268 -6.51 -11.08 19.45
CA LYS A 268 -5.22 -11.66 19.01
C LYS A 268 -4.07 -10.66 19.05
N ALA A 269 -4.33 -9.39 18.77
CA ALA A 269 -3.35 -8.32 18.81
C ALA A 269 -3.13 -7.73 20.22
N GLY A 270 -4.00 -8.05 21.20
CA GLY A 270 -3.93 -7.49 22.54
C GLY A 270 -4.33 -6.01 22.61
N CYS A 271 -5.24 -5.57 21.72
CA CYS A 271 -5.64 -4.17 21.56
C CYS A 271 -7.15 -3.94 21.81
N LEU A 272 -7.77 -4.72 22.70
CA LEU A 272 -9.21 -4.64 23.02
C LEU A 272 -9.66 -3.24 23.48
N GLU A 273 -8.76 -2.41 24.01
CA GLU A 273 -9.07 -1.03 24.38
C GLU A 273 -9.56 -0.18 23.20
N ARG A 274 -9.17 -0.52 21.96
CA ARG A 274 -9.58 0.19 20.74
C ARG A 274 -11.08 0.12 20.48
N GLU A 275 -11.77 -0.90 20.97
CA GLU A 275 -13.24 -1.01 20.86
C GLU A 275 -13.98 0.17 21.50
N LYS A 276 -13.31 0.94 22.37
CA LYS A 276 -13.89 2.13 23.00
C LYS A 276 -13.82 3.37 22.11
N LEU A 277 -13.02 3.34 21.04
CA LEU A 277 -12.83 4.46 20.12
C LEU A 277 -14.06 4.62 19.22
N PRO A 278 -14.35 5.86 18.77
CA PRO A 278 -15.56 6.15 17.98
C PRO A 278 -15.71 5.28 16.73
N TYR A 279 -14.65 5.14 15.93
CA TYR A 279 -14.66 4.32 14.71
C TYR A 279 -15.02 2.86 14.98
N HIS A 280 -14.36 2.25 15.97
CA HIS A 280 -14.53 0.84 16.30
C HIS A 280 -15.92 0.55 16.84
N ARG A 281 -16.49 1.44 17.67
CA ARG A 281 -17.88 1.32 18.12
C ARG A 281 -18.87 1.32 16.96
N MET A 282 -18.74 2.29 16.05
CA MET A 282 -19.62 2.37 14.88
C MET A 282 -19.55 1.10 14.01
N LEU A 283 -18.37 0.47 13.93
CA LEU A 283 -18.21 -0.80 13.21
C LEU A 283 -18.92 -1.93 13.95
N LEU A 284 -18.66 -2.11 15.24
CA LEU A 284 -19.25 -3.17 16.08
C LEU A 284 -20.77 -3.05 16.19
N ASP A 285 -21.30 -1.82 16.16
CA ASP A 285 -22.74 -1.53 16.17
C ASP A 285 -23.40 -1.70 14.79
N GLY A 286 -22.63 -2.11 13.77
CA GLY A 286 -23.12 -2.39 12.42
C GLY A 286 -23.49 -1.13 11.63
N GLU A 287 -22.98 0.04 12.01
CA GLU A 287 -23.34 1.30 11.37
C GLU A 287 -22.47 1.66 10.16
N LEU A 288 -21.33 1.00 9.97
CA LEU A 288 -20.43 1.22 8.83
C LEU A 288 -20.73 0.22 7.69
N PRO A 289 -20.62 0.63 6.42
CA PRO A 289 -20.82 -0.28 5.29
C PRO A 289 -19.76 -1.38 5.25
N TYR A 290 -20.06 -2.53 4.66
CA TYR A 290 -19.05 -3.52 4.29
C TYR A 290 -18.25 -2.99 3.10
N THR A 291 -16.93 -3.17 3.13
CA THR A 291 -16.03 -2.54 2.17
C THR A 291 -14.87 -3.44 1.80
N ILE A 292 -14.31 -3.19 0.63
CA ILE A 292 -12.99 -3.65 0.17
C ILE A 292 -12.16 -2.43 -0.19
N GLY A 293 -10.89 -2.42 0.18
CA GLY A 293 -10.04 -1.28 -0.13
C GLY A 293 -8.56 -1.61 -0.01
N GLY A 294 -7.74 -0.60 -0.29
CA GLY A 294 -6.29 -0.73 -0.20
C GLY A 294 -5.59 0.57 -0.49
N GLY A 295 -4.26 0.51 -0.50
CA GLY A 295 -3.39 1.60 -0.92
C GLY A 295 -2.42 1.10 -1.98
N ILE A 296 -2.31 1.83 -3.10
CA ILE A 296 -1.34 1.57 -4.16
C ILE A 296 -0.27 2.67 -4.10
N GLY A 297 0.99 2.31 -3.88
CA GLY A 297 2.08 3.28 -3.76
C GLY A 297 2.31 4.04 -5.06
N GLN A 298 2.14 5.37 -5.07
CA GLN A 298 2.30 6.17 -6.30
C GLN A 298 3.75 6.17 -6.77
N SER A 299 4.67 6.47 -5.84
CA SER A 299 6.10 6.47 -6.13
C SER A 299 6.60 5.05 -6.44
N ARG A 300 6.14 4.03 -5.71
CA ARG A 300 6.51 2.63 -6.01
C ARG A 300 6.02 2.16 -7.38
N LEU A 301 4.81 2.54 -7.81
CA LEU A 301 4.33 2.23 -9.15
C LEU A 301 5.15 2.97 -10.22
N CYS A 302 5.51 4.24 -10.00
CA CYS A 302 6.38 4.98 -10.91
C CYS A 302 7.77 4.32 -11.01
N MET A 303 8.33 3.92 -9.86
CA MET A 303 9.61 3.21 -9.77
C MET A 303 9.57 1.89 -10.56
N LEU A 304 8.51 1.10 -10.36
CA LEU A 304 8.29 -0.14 -11.10
C LEU A 304 8.21 0.09 -12.60
N LEU A 305 7.36 1.01 -13.06
CA LEU A 305 7.08 1.23 -14.49
C LEU A 305 8.23 1.90 -15.24
N LEU A 306 9.04 2.71 -14.56
CA LEU A 306 10.19 3.41 -15.14
C LEU A 306 11.53 2.73 -14.85
N CYS A 307 11.50 1.51 -14.28
CA CYS A 307 12.67 0.69 -13.96
C CYS A 307 13.72 1.43 -13.11
N ARG A 308 13.27 2.19 -12.10
CA ARG A 308 14.14 3.03 -11.25
C ARG A 308 14.71 2.23 -10.10
N ALA A 309 15.99 2.36 -9.83
CA ALA A 309 16.68 1.60 -8.79
C ALA A 309 16.38 2.11 -7.38
N HIS A 310 15.95 3.36 -7.24
CA HIS A 310 15.67 3.96 -5.95
C HIS A 310 14.38 4.78 -5.99
N ILE A 311 13.53 4.67 -4.97
CA ILE A 311 12.26 5.40 -4.87
C ILE A 311 12.47 6.92 -4.91
N GLY A 312 13.60 7.39 -4.37
CA GLY A 312 14.04 8.80 -4.45
C GLY A 312 14.28 9.32 -5.87
N GLU A 313 14.41 8.48 -6.90
CA GLU A 313 14.47 8.96 -8.30
C GLU A 313 13.10 9.41 -8.83
N VAL A 314 12.01 9.00 -8.16
CA VAL A 314 10.63 9.31 -8.54
C VAL A 314 9.84 10.04 -7.46
N GLN A 315 10.51 10.37 -6.36
CA GLN A 315 9.94 11.03 -5.20
C GLN A 315 10.92 12.03 -4.59
N ALA A 316 10.52 13.30 -4.52
CA ALA A 316 11.29 14.31 -3.80
C ALA A 316 11.12 14.11 -2.29
N SER A 317 12.20 13.79 -1.60
CA SER A 317 12.22 13.49 -0.16
C SER A 317 13.55 13.91 0.48
N ILE A 318 13.66 13.69 1.79
CA ILE A 318 14.89 13.95 2.53
C ILE A 318 15.66 12.63 2.66
N TRP A 319 16.92 12.67 2.26
CA TRP A 319 17.84 11.54 2.28
C TRP A 319 19.12 11.94 3.02
N PRO A 320 19.76 11.03 3.78
CA PRO A 320 21.07 11.28 4.38
C PRO A 320 22.10 11.68 3.32
N GLU A 321 23.00 12.61 3.64
CA GLU A 321 23.99 13.11 2.68
C GLU A 321 24.86 11.98 2.11
N GLY A 322 25.34 11.07 2.96
CA GLY A 322 26.12 9.91 2.51
C GLY A 322 25.36 9.00 1.54
N MET A 323 24.04 8.85 1.71
CA MET A 323 23.19 8.11 0.76
C MET A 323 23.07 8.85 -0.58
N ARG A 324 22.94 10.19 -0.56
CA ARG A 324 22.93 10.99 -1.79
C ARG A 324 24.24 10.85 -2.57
N GLU A 325 25.38 10.92 -1.88
CA GLU A 325 26.70 10.75 -2.47
C GLU A 325 26.91 9.34 -3.05
N GLU A 326 26.54 8.30 -2.29
CA GLU A 326 26.70 6.89 -2.70
C GLU A 326 25.78 6.53 -3.87
N CYS A 327 24.53 6.99 -3.88
CA CYS A 327 23.63 6.83 -5.01
C CYS A 327 24.15 7.58 -6.25
N ALA A 328 24.64 8.81 -6.09
CA ALA A 328 25.15 9.60 -7.21
C ALA A 328 26.38 8.96 -7.86
N SER A 329 27.25 8.27 -7.11
CA SER A 329 28.40 7.54 -7.69
C SER A 329 27.99 6.30 -8.50
N HIS A 330 26.73 5.89 -8.45
CA HIS A 330 26.14 4.77 -9.19
C HIS A 330 25.06 5.22 -10.18
N ASP A 331 25.09 6.49 -10.60
CA ASP A 331 24.13 7.08 -11.54
C ASP A 331 22.66 7.05 -11.04
N ILE A 332 22.45 6.93 -9.72
CA ILE A 332 21.13 7.01 -9.08
C ILE A 332 20.95 8.42 -8.52
N PHE A 333 20.10 9.23 -9.17
CA PHE A 333 19.85 10.60 -8.74
C PHE A 333 18.63 10.70 -7.82
N LEU A 334 18.86 11.07 -6.55
CA LEU A 334 17.79 11.28 -5.58
C LEU A 334 17.23 12.70 -5.64
N LEU A 335 15.92 12.83 -5.87
CA LEU A 335 15.18 14.09 -5.95
C LEU A 335 15.08 14.86 -4.62
#